data_AF-A0A060CM86-F1
#
_entry.id   AF-A0A060CM86-F1
#
_cell.length_a   1.000
_cell.length_b   1.000
_cell.length_c   1.000
_cell.angle_alpha   90.00
_cell.angle_beta   90.00
_cell.angle_gamma   90.00
#
_symmetry.space_group_name_H-M   'P 1'
#
loop_
_entity.id
_entity.type
_entity.pdbx_description
1 polymer ?
#
loop_
_entity_poly.entity_id
_entity_poly.type
_entity_poly.pdbx_seq_one_letter_code
_entity_poly.pdbx_strand_id
1 'polypeptide(L)'
;MDVVYGDVTLGVHGKDFDYIFSYQTGGPESFVAGGLEWLYRTPKPTFWRATTCNDRGSHFPHKASMWMGADMFIETTGVEVLVDDAPLTGFLAPDNSRLIGSGYEHPASVEVRYTYATTTVPSATVTVGYRVVRTGDVLVLVRYEGVPGLPELPAFGMRFVMPS
;
A
#
# COMPACT_ATOMS: atom_id res chain seq x y z
N MET A 1 -16.90 9.62 -9.67
CA MET A 1 -15.90 9.11 -8.72
C MET A 1 -15.90 10.10 -7.62
N ASP A 2 -16.32 9.65 -6.46
CA ASP A 2 -16.57 10.47 -5.29
C ASP A 2 -15.62 10.02 -4.19
N VAL A 3 -14.97 10.95 -3.51
CA VAL A 3 -13.96 10.66 -2.49
C VAL A 3 -14.47 11.14 -1.14
N VAL A 4 -14.40 10.26 -0.15
CA VAL A 4 -14.76 10.56 1.24
C VAL A 4 -13.49 10.59 2.07
N TYR A 5 -13.21 11.74 2.67
CA TYR A 5 -12.04 11.95 3.53
C TYR A 5 -12.40 11.71 5.00
N GLY A 6 -12.15 10.50 5.48
CA GLY A 6 -12.27 10.15 6.89
C GLY A 6 -11.05 10.56 7.70
N ASP A 7 -11.14 10.38 9.02
CA ASP A 7 -10.01 10.61 9.93
C ASP A 7 -8.93 9.52 9.79
N VAL A 8 -9.39 8.27 9.64
CA VAL A 8 -8.51 7.08 9.60
C VAL A 8 -8.51 6.40 8.22
N THR A 9 -9.49 6.72 7.38
CA THR A 9 -9.69 6.08 6.09
C THR A 9 -10.01 7.09 4.99
N LEU A 10 -9.76 6.70 3.75
CA LEU A 10 -10.20 7.36 2.53
C LEU A 10 -11.11 6.42 1.76
N GLY A 11 -12.35 6.82 1.54
CA GLY A 11 -13.31 6.11 0.69
C GLY A 11 -13.24 6.62 -0.74
N VAL A 12 -13.28 5.73 -1.72
CA VAL A 12 -13.42 6.08 -3.14
C VAL A 12 -14.60 5.31 -3.73
N HIS A 13 -15.59 6.04 -4.19
CA HIS A 13 -16.83 5.49 -4.75
C HIS A 13 -16.90 5.77 -6.25
N GLY A 14 -17.33 4.77 -7.01
CA GLY A 14 -17.55 4.84 -8.43
C GLY A 14 -18.91 4.29 -8.83
N LYS A 15 -19.12 4.09 -10.13
CA LYS A 15 -20.36 3.49 -10.62
C LYS A 15 -20.47 2.01 -10.25
N ASP A 16 -19.35 1.29 -10.40
CA ASP A 16 -19.30 -0.18 -10.29
C ASP A 16 -18.16 -0.66 -9.35
N PHE A 17 -17.66 0.25 -8.51
CA PHE A 17 -16.59 -0.01 -7.55
C PHE A 17 -16.68 0.85 -6.29
N ASP A 18 -16.22 0.32 -5.15
CA ASP A 18 -16.11 1.00 -3.87
C ASP A 18 -14.81 0.54 -3.18
N TYR A 19 -13.90 1.48 -2.92
CA TYR A 19 -12.58 1.20 -2.36
C TYR A 19 -12.40 1.92 -1.03
N ILE A 20 -11.74 1.25 -0.08
CA ILE A 20 -11.37 1.84 1.20
C ILE A 20 -9.86 1.73 1.38
N PHE A 21 -9.22 2.88 1.59
CA PHE A 21 -7.81 3.00 1.94
C PHE A 21 -7.69 3.38 3.40
N SER A 22 -6.85 2.69 4.16
CA SER A 22 -6.66 2.93 5.59
C SER A 22 -5.30 3.54 5.85
N TYR A 23 -5.30 4.64 6.59
CA TYR A 23 -4.08 5.29 7.04
C TYR A 23 -3.48 4.53 8.22
N GLN A 24 -4.32 3.90 9.06
CA GLN A 24 -3.89 3.17 10.25
C GLN A 24 -3.31 1.79 9.91
N THR A 25 -4.00 1.02 9.05
CA THR A 25 -3.45 -0.28 8.63
C THR A 25 -2.43 -0.12 7.53
N GLY A 26 -2.29 1.07 6.92
CA GLY A 26 -1.24 1.40 5.97
C GLY A 26 -1.39 0.65 4.65
N GLY A 27 -2.56 0.71 4.03
CA GLY A 27 -2.86 0.09 2.74
C GLY A 27 -4.36 0.07 2.44
N PRO A 28 -4.79 -0.49 1.30
CA PRO A 28 -6.20 -0.69 1.02
C PRO A 28 -6.79 -1.79 1.89
N GLU A 29 -7.95 -1.54 2.49
CA GLU A 29 -8.69 -2.50 3.33
C GLU A 29 -9.82 -3.20 2.58
N SER A 30 -10.39 -2.56 1.56
CA SER A 30 -11.50 -3.08 0.78
C SER A 30 -11.33 -2.68 -0.67
N PHE A 31 -11.50 -3.65 -1.57
CA PHE A 31 -11.73 -3.41 -2.99
C PHE A 31 -13.01 -4.13 -3.40
N VAL A 32 -14.14 -3.43 -3.34
CA VAL A 32 -15.39 -3.92 -3.93
C VAL A 32 -15.44 -3.51 -5.39
N ALA A 33 -15.55 -4.49 -6.28
CA ALA A 33 -15.72 -4.27 -7.72
C ALA A 33 -16.55 -5.39 -8.33
N GLY A 34 -17.51 -5.04 -9.19
CA GLY A 34 -18.42 -6.03 -9.77
C GLY A 34 -19.30 -6.74 -8.74
N GLY A 35 -19.59 -6.08 -7.61
CA GLY A 35 -20.41 -6.64 -6.52
C GLY A 35 -19.71 -7.65 -5.61
N LEU A 36 -18.38 -7.79 -5.72
CA LEU A 36 -17.58 -8.70 -4.89
C LEU A 36 -16.48 -7.94 -4.14
N GLU A 37 -16.24 -8.31 -2.89
CA GLU A 37 -15.08 -7.87 -2.11
C GLU A 37 -13.85 -8.71 -2.49
N TRP A 38 -12.77 -8.07 -2.91
CA TRP A 38 -11.57 -8.74 -3.40
C TRP A 38 -10.43 -8.84 -2.37
N LEU A 39 -10.51 -8.13 -1.23
CA LEU A 39 -9.48 -8.14 -0.21
C LEU A 39 -9.94 -8.83 1.08
N TYR A 40 -9.19 -9.83 1.51
CA TYR A 40 -9.34 -10.40 2.86
C TYR A 40 -8.44 -9.73 3.89
N ARG A 41 -7.33 -9.14 3.46
CA ARG A 41 -6.34 -8.46 4.30
C ARG A 41 -5.70 -7.32 3.52
N THR A 42 -5.27 -6.30 4.25
CA THR A 42 -4.48 -5.19 3.70
C THR A 42 -3.24 -5.71 2.97
N PRO A 43 -3.13 -5.52 1.65
CA PRO A 43 -1.96 -5.92 0.88
C PRO A 43 -0.71 -5.17 1.36
N LYS A 44 0.39 -5.91 1.48
CA LYS A 44 1.68 -5.36 1.92
C LYS A 44 2.80 -5.76 0.95
N PRO A 45 3.91 -4.99 0.92
CA PRO A 45 5.12 -5.43 0.27
C PRO A 45 5.55 -6.80 0.78
N THR A 46 6.06 -7.64 -0.13
CA THR A 46 6.60 -8.96 0.22
C THR A 46 8.10 -9.02 -0.08
N PHE A 47 8.84 -9.61 0.86
CA PHE A 47 10.29 -9.73 0.81
C PHE A 47 10.77 -11.18 0.85
N TRP A 48 9.85 -12.12 1.12
CA TRP A 48 10.18 -13.53 1.31
C TRP A 48 9.45 -14.44 0.33
N ARG A 49 10.11 -15.54 -0.03
CA ARG A 49 9.54 -16.64 -0.81
C ARG A 49 9.85 -17.98 -0.14
N ALA A 50 9.06 -18.99 -0.49
CA ALA A 50 9.37 -20.36 -0.10
C ALA A 50 10.78 -20.76 -0.58
N THR A 51 11.51 -21.47 0.29
CA THR A 51 12.89 -21.86 0.04
C THR A 51 12.93 -23.19 -0.71
N THR A 52 13.83 -23.27 -1.69
CA THR A 52 14.12 -24.47 -2.49
C THR A 52 15.22 -25.31 -1.84
N CYS A 53 15.48 -26.52 -2.35
CA CYS A 53 16.62 -27.33 -1.90
C CYS A 53 17.96 -26.62 -2.15
N ASN A 54 18.08 -25.89 -3.26
CA ASN A 54 19.30 -25.13 -3.60
C ASN A 54 19.53 -23.96 -2.64
N ASP A 55 18.47 -23.27 -2.21
CA ASP A 55 18.57 -22.21 -1.18
C ASP A 55 19.10 -22.78 0.13
N ARG A 56 18.58 -23.95 0.54
CA ARG A 56 19.04 -24.64 1.75
C ARG A 56 20.51 -25.07 1.63
N GLY A 57 20.90 -25.69 0.52
CA GLY A 57 22.28 -26.13 0.28
C GLY A 57 23.29 -24.98 0.23
N SER A 58 22.89 -23.81 -0.25
CA SER A 58 23.71 -22.60 -0.28
C SER A 58 23.61 -21.75 1.00
N HIS A 59 22.88 -22.21 2.01
CA HIS A 59 22.58 -21.50 3.26
C HIS A 59 21.92 -20.13 3.06
N PHE A 60 21.21 -19.93 1.93
CA PHE A 60 20.53 -18.68 1.60
C PHE A 60 19.55 -18.20 2.71
N PRO A 61 18.69 -19.07 3.28
CA PRO A 61 17.74 -18.63 4.31
C PRO A 61 18.40 -18.11 5.59
N HIS A 62 19.58 -18.64 5.95
CA HIS A 62 20.34 -18.15 7.08
C HIS A 62 20.89 -16.74 6.83
N LYS A 63 21.46 -16.54 5.63
CA LYS A 63 22.04 -15.25 5.19
C LYS A 63 21.01 -14.15 5.01
N ALA A 64 19.80 -14.50 4.57
CA ALA A 64 18.74 -13.56 4.21
C ALA A 64 17.62 -13.45 5.27
N SER A 65 17.72 -14.16 6.40
CA SER A 65 16.62 -14.35 7.37
C SER A 65 15.90 -13.08 7.84
N MET A 66 16.61 -11.95 7.90
CA MET A 66 16.01 -10.65 8.25
C MET A 66 14.86 -10.23 7.32
N TRP A 67 14.89 -10.65 6.05
CA TRP A 67 13.83 -10.38 5.09
C TRP A 67 12.52 -11.09 5.44
N MET A 68 12.58 -12.25 6.11
CA MET A 68 11.40 -12.92 6.66
C MET A 68 10.78 -12.09 7.79
N GLY A 69 11.61 -11.46 8.64
CA GLY A 69 11.15 -10.52 9.66
C GLY A 69 10.46 -9.31 9.04
N ALA A 70 11.08 -8.72 8.01
CA ALA A 70 10.49 -7.60 7.28
C ALA A 70 9.17 -7.99 6.60
N ASP A 71 9.03 -9.21 6.06
CA ASP A 71 7.80 -9.70 5.42
C ASP A 71 6.64 -9.86 6.40
N MET A 72 6.90 -10.11 7.69
CA MET A 72 5.88 -10.31 8.72
C MET A 72 5.57 -9.07 9.54
N PHE A 73 6.54 -8.17 9.74
CA PHE A 73 6.47 -7.10 10.73
C PHE A 73 6.79 -5.71 10.17
N ILE A 74 6.62 -5.48 8.87
CA ILE A 74 6.87 -4.17 8.27
C ILE A 74 5.97 -3.09 8.89
N GLU A 75 6.56 -1.90 9.11
CA GLU A 75 5.87 -0.75 9.66
C GLU A 75 5.53 0.26 8.57
N THR A 76 4.37 0.89 8.66
CA THR A 76 4.01 2.06 7.83
C THR A 76 4.41 3.32 8.57
N THR A 77 5.32 4.12 7.98
CA THR A 77 5.91 5.31 8.60
C THR A 77 5.41 6.61 7.98
N GLY A 78 4.70 6.55 6.86
CA GLY A 78 4.15 7.73 6.21
C GLY A 78 2.98 7.41 5.28
N VAL A 79 2.07 8.38 5.16
CA VAL A 79 0.95 8.33 4.23
C VAL A 79 0.81 9.71 3.57
N GLU A 80 0.70 9.72 2.25
CA GLU A 80 0.47 10.92 1.45
C GLU A 80 -0.74 10.70 0.54
N VAL A 81 -1.53 11.75 0.33
CA VAL A 81 -2.66 11.74 -0.60
C VAL A 81 -2.40 12.75 -1.71
N LEU A 82 -2.60 12.35 -2.95
CA LEU A 82 -2.58 13.23 -4.11
C LEU A 82 -3.95 13.20 -4.78
N VAL A 83 -4.41 14.37 -5.21
CA VAL A 83 -5.65 14.55 -5.95
C VAL A 83 -5.31 15.24 -7.25
N ASP A 84 -5.69 14.63 -8.37
CA ASP A 84 -5.35 15.13 -9.72
C ASP A 84 -3.85 15.45 -9.87
N ASP A 85 -3.01 14.51 -9.42
CA ASP A 85 -1.54 14.55 -9.42
C ASP A 85 -0.92 15.67 -8.55
N ALA A 86 -1.73 16.41 -7.78
CA ALA A 86 -1.28 17.42 -6.83
C ALA A 86 -1.34 16.89 -5.39
N PRO A 87 -0.29 17.09 -4.57
CA PRO A 87 -0.33 16.74 -3.15
C PRO A 87 -1.45 17.47 -2.39
N LEU A 88 -2.23 16.72 -1.62
CA LEU A 88 -3.25 17.23 -0.72
C LEU A 88 -2.72 17.19 0.72
N THR A 89 -2.76 18.33 1.40
CA THR A 89 -2.49 18.43 2.84
C THR A 89 -3.79 18.54 3.62
N GLY A 90 -3.76 18.32 4.94
CA GLY A 90 -4.93 18.49 5.82
C GLY A 90 -6.12 17.61 5.42
N PHE A 91 -5.84 16.37 5.02
CA PHE A 91 -6.84 15.34 4.70
C PHE A 91 -7.23 14.49 5.93
N LEU A 92 -6.61 14.74 7.09
CA LEU A 92 -6.90 14.12 8.37
C LEU A 92 -7.75 15.05 9.25
N ALA A 93 -8.41 14.52 10.28
CA ALA A 93 -9.12 15.36 11.23
C ALA A 93 -8.12 16.23 12.04
N PRO A 94 -8.53 17.43 12.47
CA PRO A 94 -9.83 18.08 12.24
C PRO A 94 -9.96 18.77 10.88
N ASP A 95 -8.87 18.90 10.12
CA ASP A 95 -8.82 19.72 8.91
C ASP A 95 -9.65 19.16 7.75
N ASN A 96 -9.85 17.84 7.71
CA ASN A 96 -10.61 17.15 6.65
C ASN A 96 -12.03 17.67 6.44
N SER A 97 -12.64 18.29 7.47
CA SER A 97 -13.97 18.91 7.36
C SER A 97 -14.04 20.00 6.29
N ARG A 98 -12.90 20.62 5.95
CA ARG A 98 -12.80 21.64 4.88
C ARG A 98 -12.95 21.07 3.46
N LEU A 99 -12.82 19.74 3.32
CA LEU A 99 -12.89 19.06 2.03
C LEU A 99 -14.34 18.75 1.64
N ILE A 100 -15.25 18.72 2.61
CA ILE A 100 -16.67 18.47 2.41
C ILE A 100 -17.28 19.61 1.58
N GLY A 101 -17.94 19.25 0.48
CA GLY A 101 -18.51 20.17 -0.50
C GLY A 101 -17.49 20.85 -1.42
N SER A 102 -16.21 20.48 -1.32
CA SER A 102 -15.15 21.02 -2.18
C SER A 102 -14.98 20.23 -3.47
N GLY A 103 -14.23 20.78 -4.44
CA GLY A 103 -13.88 20.06 -5.67
C GLY A 103 -13.04 18.80 -5.44
N TYR A 104 -12.42 18.64 -4.26
CA TYR A 104 -11.63 17.46 -3.92
C TYR A 104 -12.49 16.19 -3.73
N GLU A 105 -13.81 16.32 -3.52
CA GLU A 105 -14.70 15.16 -3.44
C GLU A 105 -15.01 14.54 -4.80
N HIS A 106 -14.74 15.23 -5.92
CA HIS A 106 -15.09 14.75 -7.26
C HIS A 106 -13.92 14.75 -8.28
N PRO A 107 -12.73 14.26 -7.91
CA PRO A 107 -11.52 14.43 -8.73
C PRO A 107 -11.49 13.49 -9.94
N ALA A 108 -10.58 13.73 -10.86
CA ALA A 108 -10.31 12.80 -11.98
C ALA A 108 -9.47 11.60 -11.56
N SER A 109 -8.59 11.79 -10.58
CA SER A 109 -7.80 10.74 -9.96
C SER A 109 -7.49 11.05 -8.50
N VAL A 110 -7.34 10.00 -7.71
CA VAL A 110 -6.84 10.08 -6.33
C VAL A 110 -5.75 9.03 -6.16
N GLU A 111 -4.64 9.39 -5.54
CA GLU A 111 -3.56 8.49 -5.21
C GLU A 111 -3.29 8.51 -3.71
N VAL A 112 -3.23 7.32 -3.09
CA VAL A 112 -2.72 7.16 -1.73
C VAL A 112 -1.36 6.50 -1.79
N ARG A 113 -0.34 7.16 -1.25
CA ARG A 113 1.02 6.65 -1.14
C ARG A 113 1.33 6.28 0.28
N TYR A 114 1.84 5.07 0.46
CA TYR A 114 2.28 4.54 1.74
C TYR A 114 3.79 4.38 1.72
N THR A 115 4.44 4.89 2.75
CA THR A 115 5.86 4.68 3.01
C THR A 115 6.00 3.65 4.11
N TYR A 116 6.82 2.64 3.86
CA TYR A 116 7.07 1.55 4.78
C TYR A 116 8.54 1.49 5.15
N ALA A 117 8.82 1.20 6.42
CA ALA A 117 10.15 0.89 6.91
C ALA A 117 10.26 -0.60 7.23
N THR A 118 11.21 -1.25 6.59
CA THR A 118 11.54 -2.66 6.85
C THR A 118 12.22 -2.82 8.21
N THR A 119 12.01 -3.96 8.86
CA THR A 119 12.66 -4.30 10.14
C THR A 119 14.07 -4.85 9.95
N THR A 120 14.71 -4.57 8.81
CA THR A 120 16.09 -4.97 8.53
C THR A 120 17.08 -4.04 9.24
N VAL A 121 18.33 -4.48 9.34
CA VAL A 121 19.45 -3.69 9.84
C VAL A 121 20.56 -3.71 8.78
N PRO A 122 20.85 -2.59 8.08
CA PRO A 122 20.14 -1.30 8.17
C PRO A 122 18.68 -1.37 7.68
N SER A 123 17.82 -0.45 8.13
CA SER A 123 16.44 -0.39 7.64
C SER A 123 16.39 0.15 6.22
N ALA A 124 15.60 -0.48 5.36
CA ALA A 124 15.25 0.01 4.04
C ALA A 124 13.81 0.52 3.95
N THR A 125 13.61 1.47 3.04
CA THR A 125 12.33 2.10 2.75
C THR A 125 11.70 1.51 1.50
N VAL A 126 10.38 1.30 1.54
CA VAL A 126 9.56 0.94 0.38
C VAL A 126 8.41 1.93 0.26
N THR A 127 8.10 2.38 -0.94
CA THR A 127 6.89 3.17 -1.19
C THR A 127 5.91 2.41 -2.08
N VAL A 128 4.63 2.48 -1.75
CA VAL A 128 3.54 1.91 -2.55
C VAL A 128 2.49 2.98 -2.79
N GLY A 129 2.30 3.35 -4.06
CA GLY A 129 1.25 4.25 -4.50
C GLY A 129 0.09 3.46 -5.12
N TYR A 130 -1.14 3.81 -4.74
CA TYR A 130 -2.37 3.30 -5.33
C TYR A 130 -3.13 4.46 -5.98
N ARG A 131 -3.04 4.60 -7.30
CA ARG A 131 -3.74 5.66 -8.05
C ARG A 131 -5.02 5.10 -8.66
N VAL A 132 -6.15 5.60 -8.19
CA VAL A 132 -7.48 5.28 -8.71
C VAL A 132 -7.89 6.37 -9.70
N VAL A 133 -8.39 5.97 -10.87
CA VAL A 133 -8.96 6.88 -11.87
C VAL A 133 -10.47 6.67 -12.00
N ARG A 134 -11.18 7.57 -12.69
CA ARG A 134 -12.66 7.54 -12.76
C ARG A 134 -13.28 6.22 -13.25
N THR A 135 -12.55 5.42 -14.02
CA THR A 135 -12.99 4.10 -14.51
C THR A 135 -13.01 3.04 -13.42
N GLY A 136 -12.32 3.27 -12.29
CA GLY A 136 -12.11 2.28 -11.23
C GLY A 136 -10.79 1.53 -11.36
N ASP A 137 -10.03 1.75 -12.44
CA ASP A 137 -8.71 1.16 -12.60
C ASP A 137 -7.77 1.69 -11.50
N VAL A 138 -7.02 0.77 -10.89
CA VAL A 138 -6.04 1.07 -9.86
C VAL A 138 -4.64 0.79 -10.39
N LEU A 139 -3.85 1.84 -10.58
CA LEU A 139 -2.42 1.71 -10.84
C LEU A 139 -1.68 1.55 -9.52
N VAL A 140 -1.01 0.41 -9.34
CA VAL A 140 -0.19 0.13 -8.17
C VAL A 140 1.29 0.29 -8.54
N LEU A 141 1.96 1.26 -7.91
CA LEU A 141 3.39 1.51 -8.12
C LEU A 141 4.16 1.19 -6.84
N VAL A 142 5.08 0.25 -6.94
CA VAL A 142 5.90 -0.22 -5.82
C VAL A 142 7.35 0.16 -6.08
N ARG A 143 8.00 0.85 -5.14
CA ARG A 143 9.40 1.25 -5.27
C ARG A 143 10.20 0.81 -4.05
N TYR A 144 11.35 0.19 -4.33
CA TYR A 144 12.38 -0.13 -3.36
C TYR A 144 13.72 0.33 -3.94
N GLU A 145 14.40 1.21 -3.23
CA GLU A 145 15.64 1.85 -3.71
C GLU A 145 16.89 1.05 -3.36
N GLY A 146 16.77 0.01 -2.53
CA GLY A 146 17.91 -0.71 -1.97
C GLY A 146 18.56 0.04 -0.82
N VAL A 147 19.28 -0.70 0.03
CA VAL A 147 20.16 -0.12 1.05
C VAL A 147 21.47 -0.91 1.07
N PRO A 148 22.63 -0.24 0.93
CA PRO A 148 23.93 -0.90 1.06
C PRO A 148 24.07 -1.64 2.39
N GLY A 149 24.68 -2.83 2.36
CA GLY A 149 24.91 -3.65 3.55
C GLY A 149 23.79 -4.63 3.86
N LEU A 150 22.68 -4.63 3.11
CA LEU A 150 21.67 -5.68 3.18
C LEU A 150 22.06 -6.93 2.39
N PRO A 151 21.64 -8.12 2.84
CA PRO A 151 21.83 -9.35 2.09
C PRO A 151 20.93 -9.35 0.85
N GLU A 152 21.24 -10.26 -0.07
CA GLU A 152 20.43 -10.51 -1.26
C GLU A 152 18.94 -10.65 -0.93
N LEU A 153 18.10 -9.93 -1.68
CA LEU A 153 16.65 -9.85 -1.48
C LEU A 153 15.95 -11.08 -2.11
N PRO A 154 15.26 -11.93 -1.33
CA PRO A 154 14.67 -13.17 -1.83
C PRO A 154 13.53 -13.00 -2.83
N ALA A 155 12.69 -12.00 -2.62
CA ALA A 155 11.55 -11.65 -3.44
C ALA A 155 11.24 -10.16 -3.24
N PHE A 156 10.62 -9.55 -4.24
CA PHE A 156 10.06 -8.21 -4.10
C PHE A 156 8.75 -8.11 -4.90
N GLY A 157 7.72 -7.60 -4.26
CA GLY A 157 6.41 -7.41 -4.89
C GLY A 157 5.35 -7.05 -3.86
N MET A 158 4.09 -7.33 -4.18
CA MET A 158 2.95 -7.15 -3.29
C MET A 158 2.27 -8.48 -3.03
N ARG A 159 1.83 -8.70 -1.79
CA ARG A 159 1.03 -9.88 -1.43
C ARG A 159 -0.42 -9.46 -1.25
N PHE A 160 -1.29 -9.98 -2.13
CA PHE A 160 -2.74 -9.85 -2.03
C PHE A 160 -3.33 -11.18 -1.53
N VAL A 161 -4.29 -11.10 -0.61
CA VAL A 161 -5.06 -12.26 -0.16
C VAL A 161 -6.50 -12.01 -0.58
N MET A 162 -6.98 -12.78 -1.55
CA MET A 162 -8.23 -12.54 -2.27
C MET A 162 -9.15 -13.77 -2.21
N PRO A 163 -10.47 -13.61 -2.45
CA PRO A 163 -11.38 -14.73 -2.60
C PRO A 163 -10.96 -15.71 -3.69
N SER A 164 -11.24 -16.99 -3.45
CA SER A 164 -11.02 -18.12 -4.36
C SER A 164 -12.20 -18.36 -5.29
#